data_AF-A0A7V4G2K0-F1
#
_entry.id   AF-A0A7V4G2K0-F1
#
_cell.length_a   1.000
_cell.length_b   1.000
_cell.length_c   1.000
_cell.angle_alpha   90.00
_cell.angle_beta   90.00
_cell.angle_gamma   90.00
#
_symmetry.space_group_name_H-M   'P 1'
#
loop_
_entity.id
_entity.type
_entity.pdbx_description
1 polymer ?
#
loop_
_entity_poly.entity_id
_entity_poly.type
_entity_poly.pdbx_seq_one_letter_code
_entity_poly.pdbx_strand_id
1 'polypeptide(L)' 'NGVKVFSATMAQERENLGEKVTAWIREHPQCQVVDTIVTQSSDEAFHCLAITVFYLEDRPAK' A
#
# COMPACT_ATOMS: atom_id res chain seq x y z
N ASN A 1 -5.17 -12.85 7.51
CA ASN A 1 -5.45 -11.39 7.52
C ASN A 1 -4.12 -10.69 7.67
N GLY A 2 -3.87 -9.68 6.84
CA GLY A 2 -2.60 -8.97 6.79
C GLY A 2 -2.76 -7.50 6.41
N VAL A 3 -1.65 -6.78 6.53
CA VAL A 3 -1.55 -5.37 6.15
C VAL A 3 -0.27 -5.17 5.35
N LYS A 4 -0.36 -4.40 4.26
CA LYS A 4 0.78 -3.96 3.46
C LYS A 4 0.78 -2.45 3.39
N VAL A 5 1.87 -1.84 3.83
CA VAL A 5 2.04 -0.38 3.83
C VAL A 5 3.04 0.01 2.76
N PHE A 6 2.66 0.99 1.95
CA PHE A 6 3.53 1.64 0.98
C PHE A 6 3.62 3.11 1.37
N SER A 7 4.84 3.64 1.54
CA SER A 7 5.04 5.04 1.91
C SER A 7 6.16 5.68 1.10
N ALA A 8 6.05 6.98 0.87
CA ALA A 8 7.08 7.76 0.18
C ALA A 8 7.16 9.18 0.75
N THR A 9 8.38 9.68 0.88
CA THR A 9 8.67 11.07 1.29
C THR A 9 9.21 11.92 0.15
N MET A 10 9.78 11.30 -0.89
CA MET A 10 10.27 11.99 -2.09
C MET A 10 9.17 12.15 -3.14
N ALA A 11 9.13 13.31 -3.82
CA ALA A 11 8.10 13.61 -4.81
C ALA A 11 7.98 12.54 -5.90
N GLN A 12 9.10 12.15 -6.51
CA GLN A 12 9.11 11.12 -7.55
C GLN A 12 8.59 9.77 -7.06
N GLU A 13 8.90 9.40 -5.82
CA GLU A 13 8.43 8.14 -5.24
C GLU A 13 6.94 8.16 -4.92
N ARG A 14 6.39 9.34 -4.56
CA ARG A 14 4.96 9.51 -4.32
C ARG A 14 4.15 9.31 -5.60
N GLU A 15 4.65 9.78 -6.75
CA GLU A 15 4.02 9.55 -8.05
C GLU A 15 3.97 8.04 -8.38
N ASN A 16 5.00 7.29 -8.00
CA ASN A 16 5.12 5.86 -8.29
C ASN A 16 4.44 4.95 -7.26
N LEU A 17 3.87 5.49 -6.17
CA LEU A 17 3.26 4.68 -5.10
C LEU A 17 2.08 3.83 -5.61
N GLY A 18 1.22 4.42 -6.45
CA GLY A 18 0.07 3.70 -7.02
C GLY A 18 0.47 2.52 -7.90
N GLU A 19 1.54 2.68 -8.69
CA GLU A 19 2.08 1.59 -9.50
C GLU A 19 2.65 0.47 -8.63
N LYS A 20 3.40 0.82 -7.57
CA LYS A 20 3.94 -0.15 -6.60
C LYS A 20 2.83 -0.95 -5.91
N VAL A 21 1.75 -0.28 -5.49
CA VAL A 21 0.57 -0.94 -4.92
C VAL A 21 -0.07 -1.89 -5.94
N THR A 22 -0.28 -1.41 -7.17
CA THR A 22 -0.92 -2.19 -8.23
C THR A 22 -0.09 -3.42 -8.63
N ALA A 23 1.23 -3.27 -8.74
CA ALA A 23 2.15 -4.37 -9.01
C ALA A 23 2.07 -5.43 -7.89
N TRP A 24 2.11 -4.99 -6.63
CA TRP A 24 2.00 -5.91 -5.50
C TRP A 24 0.68 -6.68 -5.49
N ILE A 25 -0.46 -6.02 -5.76
CA ILE A 25 -1.77 -6.70 -5.84
C ILE A 25 -1.76 -7.78 -6.94
N ARG A 26 -1.16 -7.50 -8.10
CA ARG A 26 -1.05 -8.47 -9.21
C ARG A 26 -0.15 -9.66 -8.87
N GLU A 27 0.93 -9.42 -8.13
CA GLU A 27 1.87 -10.45 -7.69
C GLU A 27 1.31 -11.35 -6.57
N HIS A 28 0.25 -10.91 -5.88
CA HIS A 28 -0.34 -11.61 -4.73
C HIS A 28 -1.83 -11.94 -4.97
N PRO A 29 -2.18 -12.78 -5.97
CA PRO A 29 -3.58 -13.10 -6.29
C PRO A 29 -4.30 -13.87 -5.16
N GLN A 30 -3.57 -14.49 -4.23
CA GLN A 30 -4.12 -15.13 -3.03
C GLN A 30 -4.56 -14.14 -1.95
N CYS A 31 -4.26 -12.86 -2.11
CA CYS A 31 -4.62 -11.80 -1.19
C CYS A 31 -5.85 -11.04 -1.70
N GLN A 32 -7.00 -11.23 -1.05
CA GLN A 32 -8.17 -10.41 -1.28
C GLN A 32 -8.03 -9.09 -0.52
N VAL A 33 -7.87 -7.97 -1.23
CA VAL A 33 -7.91 -6.63 -0.62
C VAL A 33 -9.31 -6.37 -0.08
N VAL A 34 -9.40 -6.00 1.20
CA VAL A 34 -10.67 -5.72 1.88
C VAL A 34 -10.84 -4.26 2.26
N ASP A 35 -9.74 -3.51 2.41
CA ASP A 35 -9.80 -2.09 2.69
C ASP A 35 -8.49 -1.41 2.28
N THR A 36 -8.56 -0.10 2.00
CA THR A 36 -7.39 0.73 1.75
C THR A 36 -7.53 2.09 2.43
N ILE A 37 -6.45 2.54 3.07
CA ILE A 37 -6.38 3.86 3.70
C ILE A 37 -5.23 4.64 3.08
N VAL A 38 -5.54 5.82 2.56
CA VAL A 38 -4.53 6.78 2.09
C VAL A 38 -4.34 7.84 3.17
N THR A 39 -3.11 8.01 3.63
CA THR A 39 -2.76 9.00 4.65
C THR A 39 -1.69 9.92 4.10
N GLN A 40 -1.96 11.22 4.17
CA GLN A 40 -0.99 12.26 3.85
C GLN A 40 -0.62 13.00 5.12
N SER A 41 0.67 13.23 5.32
CA SER A 41 1.19 14.09 6.37
C SER A 41 2.18 15.06 5.75
N SER A 42 2.00 16.36 5.98
CA SER A 42 2.90 17.37 5.45
C SER A 42 3.15 18.50 6.44
N ASP A 43 4.41 18.92 6.53
CA ASP A 43 4.85 20.19 7.11
C ASP A 43 5.61 21.02 6.07
N GLU A 44 6.23 22.13 6.49
CA GLU A 44 6.93 23.06 5.60
C GLU A 44 8.17 22.43 4.91
N ALA A 45 8.72 21.35 5.45
CA ALA A 45 9.95 20.71 4.97
C ALA A 45 9.75 19.26 4.47
N PHE A 46 8.68 18.58 4.88
CA PHE A 46 8.48 17.16 4.62
C PHE A 46 7.04 16.83 4.25
N HIS A 47 6.88 16.10 3.15
CA HIS A 47 5.59 15.58 2.70
C HIS A 47 5.66 14.06 2.58
N CYS A 48 4.94 13.35 3.43
CA CYS A 48 4.77 11.91 3.39
C CYS A 48 3.41 11.53 2.82
N LEU A 49 3.38 10.54 1.94
CA LEU A 49 2.17 9.85 1.50
C LEU A 49 2.31 8.37 1.83
N ALA A 50 1.29 7.79 2.46
CA ALA A 50 1.18 6.37 2.73
C ALA A 50 -0.11 5.79 2.17
N ILE A 51 -0.03 4.60 1.58
CA ILE A 51 -1.17 3.78 1.17
C ILE A 51 -1.09 2.48 1.97
N THR A 52 -2.05 2.28 2.86
CA THR A 52 -2.18 1.08 3.67
C THR A 52 -3.23 0.18 3.04
N VAL A 53 -2.85 -1.05 2.70
CA VAL A 53 -3.72 -2.06 2.09
C VAL A 53 -3.98 -3.17 3.11
N PHE A 54 -5.23 -3.37 3.47
CA PHE A 54 -5.66 -4.48 4.32
C PHE A 54 -6.17 -5.61 3.44
N TYR A 55 -5.77 -6.84 3.76
CA TYR A 55 -6.13 -8.00 2.95
C TYR A 55 -6.41 -9.26 3.78
N LEU A 56 -7.25 -10.12 3.23
CA LEU A 56 -7.42 -11.51 3.65
C LEU A 56 -6.56 -12.38 2.74
N GLU A 57 -5.71 -13.20 3.35
CA GLU A 57 -4.93 -14.19 2.61
C GLU A 57 -5.68 -15.50 2.69
N ASP A 58 -5.98 -16.09 1.52
CA ASP A 58 -6.59 -17.41 1.45
C ASP A 58 -5.53 -18.44 1.82
N ARG A 59 -5.43 -18.75 3.12
CA ARG A 59 -4.55 -19.81 3.59
C ARG A 59 -5.14 -21.13 3.09
N PRO A 60 -4.44 -21.92 2.24
CA PRO A 60 -4.86 -23.29 2.04
C PRO A 60 -4.89 -23.94 3.43
N ALA A 61 -6.02 -24.55 3.78
CA ALA A 61 -6.15 -25.31 5.01
C ALA A 61 -4.99 -26.31 5.06
N LYS A 62 -4.17 -26.21 6.12
CA LYS A 62 -3.13 -27.20 6.40
C LYS A 62 -3.73 -28.58 6.62
#